data_AF-A0A7C0UUE5-F1
#
_entry.id   AF-A0A7C0UUE5-F1
#
_cell.length_a   1.000
_cell.length_b   1.000
_cell.length_c   1.000
_cell.angle_alpha   90.00
_cell.angle_beta   90.00
_cell.angle_gamma   90.00
#
_symmetry.space_group_name_H-M   'P 1'
#
loop_
_entity.id
_entity.type
_entity.pdbx_description
1 polymer ?
#
loop_
_entity_poly.entity_id
_entity_poly.type
_entity_poly.pdbx_seq_one_letter_code
_entity_poly.pdbx_strand_id
1 'polypeptide(L)'
;MMVYFGDLNWRSAGTVGLESIHLFENDTGPDDANHDYEGIFIIRSPHIPETQRGRKLEGVSIYDITPTLLKITGVAADEPFVGRCVI
;
A
#
# COMPACT_ATOMS: atom_id res chain seq x y z
N MET A 1 5.52 -9.27 -14.45
CA MET A 1 6.83 -8.84 -14.97
C MET A 1 7.12 -7.48 -14.35
N MET A 2 8.22 -7.34 -13.60
CA MET A 2 8.66 -6.07 -13.02
C MET A 2 9.98 -5.70 -13.67
N VAL A 3 10.13 -4.43 -14.06
CA VAL A 3 11.35 -3.89 -14.66
C VAL A 3 11.78 -2.71 -13.79
N TYR A 4 13.05 -2.74 -13.37
CA TYR A 4 13.64 -1.70 -12.54
C TYR A 4 14.54 -0.81 -13.39
N PHE A 5 14.16 0.45 -13.57
CA PHE A 5 14.90 1.40 -14.38
C PHE A 5 15.86 2.22 -13.52
N GLY A 6 17.15 2.15 -13.86
CA GLY A 6 18.20 2.92 -13.19
C GLY A 6 18.21 2.76 -11.66
N ASP A 7 18.05 1.53 -11.17
CA ASP A 7 18.04 1.23 -9.72
C ASP A 7 17.00 2.04 -8.94
N LEU A 8 15.74 1.97 -9.37
CA LEU A 8 14.58 2.68 -8.79
C LEU A 8 14.59 4.21 -8.97
N ASN A 9 15.60 4.79 -9.63
CA ASN A 9 15.62 6.23 -9.91
C ASN A 9 14.60 6.67 -10.95
N TRP A 10 14.00 5.73 -11.70
CA TRP A 10 13.09 6.04 -12.80
C TRP A 10 11.85 5.15 -12.79
N ARG A 11 10.69 5.76 -13.09
CA ARG A 11 9.43 5.06 -13.36
C ARG A 11 9.06 5.11 -14.84
N SER A 12 8.20 4.19 -15.27
CA SER A 12 7.56 4.31 -16.59
C SER A 12 6.50 5.42 -16.56
N ALA A 13 6.41 6.20 -17.64
CA ALA A 13 5.33 7.15 -17.88
C ALA A 13 4.26 6.51 -18.78
N GLY A 14 2.99 6.83 -18.54
CA GLY A 14 1.87 6.31 -19.35
C GLY A 14 1.67 7.06 -20.66
N THR A 15 2.52 8.04 -20.94
CA THR A 15 2.42 8.96 -22.06
C THR A 15 3.27 8.52 -23.25
N VAL A 16 2.71 8.56 -24.46
CA VAL A 16 3.38 8.22 -25.72
C VAL A 16 3.45 9.44 -26.65
N GLY A 17 4.45 9.48 -27.54
CA GLY A 17 4.59 10.56 -28.53
C GLY A 17 5.30 11.82 -28.02
N LEU A 18 6.11 11.70 -26.97
CA LEU A 18 6.95 12.78 -26.46
C LEU A 18 8.19 12.97 -27.35
N GLU A 19 8.72 14.19 -27.40
CA GLU A 19 9.97 14.52 -28.12
C GLU A 19 11.24 14.03 -27.39
N SER A 20 11.09 13.41 -26.21
CA SER A 20 12.17 12.90 -25.35
C SER A 20 11.82 11.53 -24.77
N ILE A 21 12.86 10.73 -24.50
CA ILE A 21 12.76 9.41 -23.86
C ILE A 21 12.81 9.46 -22.32
N HIS A 22 13.18 10.60 -21.74
CA HIS A 22 13.15 10.84 -20.30
C HIS A 22 12.27 12.05 -19.99
N LEU A 23 11.50 11.95 -18.90
CA LEU A 23 10.75 13.03 -18.30
C LEU A 23 11.23 13.20 -16.86
N PHE A 24 11.53 14.44 -16.48
CA PHE A 24 11.92 14.79 -15.12
C PHE A 24 10.72 15.22 -14.27
N GLU A 25 9.61 15.56 -14.92
CA GLU A 25 8.32 15.83 -14.30
C GLU A 25 7.33 14.73 -14.67
N ASN A 26 6.41 14.47 -13.76
CA ASN A 26 5.44 13.41 -13.90
C ASN A 26 4.25 13.89 -14.78
N ASP A 27 3.56 12.94 -15.42
CA ASP A 27 2.41 13.18 -16.31
C ASP A 27 1.04 13.39 -15.61
N THR A 28 0.97 13.25 -14.28
CA THR A 28 -0.24 13.26 -13.43
C THR A 28 -0.19 14.16 -12.17
N GLY A 29 0.84 14.99 -11.96
CA GLY A 29 1.12 15.78 -10.74
C GLY A 29 2.07 15.08 -9.73
N PRO A 30 2.72 15.79 -8.79
CA PRO A 30 3.81 15.27 -7.95
C PRO A 30 3.43 13.96 -7.26
N ASP A 31 4.12 12.89 -7.65
CA ASP A 31 3.99 11.56 -7.07
C ASP A 31 5.38 11.13 -6.58
N ASP A 32 5.71 11.53 -5.35
CA ASP A 32 6.96 11.20 -4.66
C ASP A 32 6.90 9.81 -4.00
N ALA A 33 5.81 9.07 -4.16
CA ALA A 33 5.52 7.91 -3.34
C ALA A 33 5.18 6.67 -4.18
N ASN A 34 6.21 6.08 -4.79
CA ASN A 34 6.13 4.65 -5.06
C ASN A 34 7.50 3.99 -5.14
N HIS A 35 7.57 2.79 -4.54
CA HIS A 35 8.71 1.87 -4.46
C HIS A 35 9.60 1.96 -3.22
N ASP A 36 9.01 1.75 -2.04
CA ASP A 36 9.77 1.14 -0.92
C ASP A 36 9.47 -0.37 -0.86
N TYR A 37 10.45 -1.17 -0.43
CA TYR A 37 10.31 -2.61 -0.23
C TYR A 37 9.37 -2.91 0.94
N GLU A 38 9.29 -1.99 1.90
CA GLU A 38 8.44 -2.07 3.08
C GLU A 38 7.25 -1.09 2.93
N GLY A 39 6.05 -1.61 2.62
CA GLY A 39 4.82 -0.81 2.60
C GLY A 39 4.35 -0.50 4.02
N ILE A 40 4.30 0.76 4.42
CA ILE A 40 4.12 1.12 5.85
C ILE A 40 2.66 0.91 6.31
N PHE A 41 2.44 0.09 7.36
CA PHE A 41 1.16 -0.13 8.03
C PHE A 41 1.27 0.06 9.55
N ILE A 42 0.49 0.98 10.14
CA ILE A 42 0.46 1.22 11.59
C ILE A 42 -0.99 1.53 11.99
N ILE A 43 -1.61 0.82 12.94
CA ILE A 43 -2.96 1.21 13.39
C ILE A 43 -3.24 1.15 14.89
N ARG A 44 -3.93 2.22 15.33
CA ARG A 44 -4.38 2.50 16.69
C ARG A 44 -5.86 2.88 16.65
N SER A 45 -6.70 2.08 17.29
CA SER A 45 -8.14 2.30 17.45
C SER A 45 -8.54 1.98 18.90
N PRO A 46 -9.51 2.71 19.50
CA PRO A 46 -10.04 2.36 20.82
C PRO A 46 -10.69 0.96 20.85
N HIS A 47 -11.14 0.45 19.69
CA HIS A 47 -11.76 -0.87 19.56
C HIS A 47 -10.76 -2.03 19.55
N ILE A 48 -9.44 -1.75 19.53
CA ILE A 48 -8.42 -2.79 19.67
C ILE A 48 -8.21 -3.06 21.17
N PRO A 49 -8.37 -4.33 21.62
CA PRO A 49 -8.08 -4.74 22.99
C PRO A 49 -6.68 -4.31 23.44
N GLU A 50 -6.52 -3.91 24.71
CA GLU A 50 -5.23 -3.46 25.23
C GLU A 50 -4.13 -4.52 25.08
N THR A 51 -4.48 -5.80 25.22
CA THR A 51 -3.59 -6.94 25.03
C THR A 51 -3.01 -7.06 23.62
N GLN A 52 -3.58 -6.35 22.64
CA GLN A 52 -3.15 -6.36 21.25
C GLN A 52 -2.44 -5.07 20.81
N ARG A 53 -2.38 -4.04 21.67
CA ARG A 53 -1.77 -2.74 21.35
C ARG A 53 -0.24 -2.80 21.42
N GLY A 54 0.42 -1.96 20.61
CA GLY A 54 1.88 -1.81 20.61
C GLY A 54 2.65 -3.01 20.05
N ARG A 55 1.95 -3.98 19.45
CA ARG A 55 2.54 -5.18 18.86
C ARG A 55 3.08 -4.87 17.48
N LYS A 56 4.30 -5.35 17.19
CA LYS A 56 4.79 -5.46 15.82
C LYS A 56 4.13 -6.67 15.17
N LEU A 57 3.52 -6.46 14.00
CA LEU A 57 2.96 -7.52 13.18
C LEU A 57 3.98 -7.92 12.12
N GLU A 58 4.24 -9.22 12.00
CA GLU A 58 5.17 -9.80 11.01
C GLU A 58 4.37 -10.52 9.92
N GLY A 59 4.85 -10.46 8.67
CA GLY A 59 4.24 -11.18 7.55
C GLY A 59 2.83 -10.69 7.18
N VAL A 60 2.55 -9.40 7.37
CA VAL A 60 1.29 -8.78 6.97
C VAL A 60 1.28 -8.62 5.45
N SER A 61 0.20 -9.04 4.81
CA SER A 61 -0.04 -8.81 3.39
C SER A 61 -0.88 -7.55 3.18
N ILE A 62 -0.73 -6.90 2.02
CA ILE A 62 -1.62 -5.81 1.61
C ILE A 62 -3.10 -6.25 1.55
N TYR A 63 -3.35 -7.55 1.33
CA TYR A 63 -4.71 -8.10 1.34
C TYR A 63 -5.33 -8.16 2.74
N ASP A 64 -4.53 -8.10 3.81
CA ASP A 64 -5.00 -8.14 5.20
C ASP A 64 -5.59 -6.81 5.67
N ILE A 65 -5.36 -5.73 4.91
CA ILE A 65 -5.73 -4.36 5.30
C ILE A 65 -7.24 -4.17 5.32
N THR A 66 -7.94 -4.54 4.24
CA THR A 66 -9.40 -4.39 4.13
C THR A 66 -10.18 -5.12 5.23
N PRO A 67 -10.00 -6.45 5.45
CA PRO A 67 -10.72 -7.14 6.51
C PRO A 67 -10.41 -6.60 7.91
N THR A 68 -9.19 -6.13 8.15
CA THR A 68 -8.78 -5.50 9.42
C THR A 68 -9.51 -4.17 9.64
N LEU A 69 -9.61 -3.32 8.62
CA LEU A 69 -10.31 -2.03 8.73
C LEU A 69 -11.80 -2.20 8.96
N LEU A 70 -12.46 -3.11 8.26
CA LEU A 70 -13.89 -3.37 8.43
C LEU A 70 -14.22 -3.83 9.85
N LYS A 71 -13.35 -4.65 10.46
CA LYS A 71 -13.49 -5.04 11.86
C LYS A 71 -13.32 -3.86 12.82
N ILE A 72 -12.39 -2.94 12.54
CA ILE A 72 -12.18 -1.72 13.34
C ILE A 72 -13.38 -0.78 13.26
N THR A 73 -14.00 -0.66 12.08
CA THR A 73 -15.11 0.28 11.81
C THR A 73 -16.49 -0.31 12.08
N GLY A 74 -16.60 -1.63 12.25
CA GLY A 74 -17.87 -2.32 12.46
C GLY A 74 -18.74 -2.44 11.19
N VAL A 75 -18.14 -2.24 10.01
CA VAL A 75 -18.85 -2.38 8.73
C VAL A 75 -18.93 -3.87 8.37
N ALA A 76 -20.13 -4.35 8.08
CA ALA A 76 -20.35 -5.72 7.62
C ALA A 76 -19.76 -5.91 6.21
N ALA A 77 -19.20 -7.10 5.98
CA ALA A 77 -18.77 -7.54 4.66
C ALA A 77 -19.70 -8.66 4.19
N ASP A 78 -20.20 -8.53 2.96
CA ASP A 78 -21.10 -9.51 2.37
C ASP A 78 -20.35 -10.65 1.65
N GLU A 79 -19.02 -10.50 1.47
CA GLU A 79 -18.17 -11.43 0.75
C GLU A 79 -16.87 -11.76 1.52
N PRO A 80 -16.30 -12.96 1.31
CA PRO A 80 -15.02 -13.35 1.92
C PRO A 80 -13.83 -12.61 1.30
N PHE A 81 -12.84 -12.24 2.13
CA PHE A 81 -11.58 -11.63 1.68
C PHE A 81 -10.49 -12.68 1.47
N VAL A 82 -9.59 -12.40 0.52
CA VAL A 82 -8.37 -13.20 0.31
C VAL A 82 -7.42 -13.09 1.51
N GLY A 83 -7.30 -11.89 2.09
CA GLY A 83 -6.53 -11.66 3.30
C GLY A 83 -7.32 -11.92 4.58
N ARG A 84 -6.64 -11.76 5.71
CA ARG A 84 -7.19 -12.01 7.05
C ARG A 84 -7.17 -10.75 7.91
N CYS A 85 -8.06 -10.70 8.89
CA CYS A 85 -7.97 -9.69 9.95
C CYS A 85 -6.74 -9.96 10.82
N VAL A 86 -5.90 -8.94 11.06
CA VAL A 86 -4.66 -9.04 11.85
C VAL A 86 -4.76 -8.45 13.27
N ILE A 87 -5.98 -8.11 13.69
CA ILE A 87 -6.35 -7.76 15.06
C ILE A 87 -7.40 -8.74 15.61
#